data_AF-A0A537W319-F1
#
_entry.id   AF-A0A537W319-F1
#
_cell.length_a   1.000
_cell.length_b   1.000
_cell.length_c   1.000
_cell.angle_alpha   90.00
_cell.angle_beta   90.00
_cell.angle_gamma   90.00
#
_symmetry.space_group_name_H-M   'P 1'
#
loop_
_entity.id
_entity.type
_entity.pdbx_description
1 polymer ?
#
loop_
_entity_poly.entity_id
_entity_poly.type
_entity_poly.pdbx_seq_one_letter_code
_entity_poly.pdbx_strand_id
1 'polypeptide(L)'
;DEGIKVESVLTNDDVAVEDSTWTAGRRGTGVTVLVEKIAGAKAEAGGSLAEVAAVARKVNDKGRSFGVALTSCATPAAGTPTFDIGPDEMEFGVGIHGEPGRRREKVRPASEIVEEMADAILGDLQPAKGANVLAFVNGLGGTPAIELYLVYAELTKQLERYGVQATRSLVGNYITSLEMAGVSITLLELDDELTALWDAPVHTPSLRWGT
;
A
#
# COMPACT_ATOMS: atom_id res chain seq x y z
N ASP A 1 -4.64 20.35 26.22
CA ASP A 1 -5.21 20.45 27.59
C ASP A 1 -4.56 19.56 28.66
N GLU A 2 -3.57 18.71 28.35
CA GLU A 2 -2.79 17.96 29.37
C GLU A 2 -1.27 18.30 29.36
N GLY A 3 -0.83 19.28 28.56
CA GLY A 3 0.60 19.60 28.41
C GLY A 3 1.41 18.56 27.61
N ILE A 4 0.77 17.48 27.14
CA ILE A 4 1.38 16.50 26.24
C ILE A 4 1.53 17.13 24.86
N LYS A 5 2.75 17.11 24.32
CA LYS A 5 3.01 17.49 22.93
C LYS A 5 2.60 16.34 22.02
N VAL A 6 1.73 16.62 21.07
CA VAL A 6 1.18 15.64 20.14
C VAL A 6 1.35 16.16 18.72
N GLU A 7 1.80 15.29 17.83
CA GLU A 7 1.80 15.49 16.39
C GLU A 7 0.88 14.44 15.76
N SER A 8 0.26 14.79 14.62
CA SER A 8 -0.58 13.87 13.87
C SER A 8 -0.16 13.88 12.40
N VAL A 9 -0.09 12.69 11.82
CA VAL A 9 0.17 12.46 10.40
C VAL A 9 -0.94 11.56 9.88
N LEU A 10 -1.67 12.05 8.89
CA LEU A 10 -2.76 11.34 8.25
C LEU A 10 -2.24 10.68 6.98
N THR A 11 -2.45 9.37 6.83
CA THR A 11 -2.12 8.67 5.58
C THR A 11 -3.27 8.76 4.58
N ASN A 12 -2.94 9.09 3.34
CA ASN A 12 -3.93 9.32 2.28
C ASN A 12 -3.38 8.92 0.89
N ASP A 13 -2.75 7.75 0.83
CA ASP A 13 -1.95 7.25 -0.28
C ASP A 13 -2.74 6.58 -1.41
N ASP A 14 -4.00 6.22 -1.18
CA ASP A 14 -4.80 5.52 -2.18
C ASP A 14 -5.20 6.45 -3.34
N VAL A 15 -4.66 6.18 -4.53
CA VAL A 15 -4.94 6.98 -5.72
C VAL A 15 -6.24 6.57 -6.42
N ALA A 16 -6.92 5.52 -5.95
CA ALA A 16 -8.13 5.03 -6.60
C ALA A 16 -9.29 6.03 -6.56
N VAL A 17 -9.49 6.80 -5.50
CA VAL A 17 -10.62 7.74 -5.40
C VAL A 17 -10.20 9.01 -4.66
N GLU A 18 -10.68 10.15 -5.14
CA GLU A 18 -10.44 11.44 -4.47
C GLU A 18 -11.42 11.68 -3.30
N ASP A 19 -12.64 11.13 -3.37
CA ASP A 19 -13.61 11.09 -2.27
C ASP A 19 -14.23 9.68 -2.21
N SER A 20 -14.43 9.14 -0.99
CA SER A 20 -14.99 7.80 -0.78
C SER A 20 -16.12 7.78 0.26
N THR A 21 -16.83 6.67 0.36
CA THR A 21 -18.02 6.51 1.23
C THR A 21 -17.76 6.86 2.69
N TRP A 22 -16.53 6.66 3.18
CA TRP A 22 -16.12 6.89 4.57
C TRP A 22 -14.99 7.92 4.72
N THR A 23 -14.54 8.57 3.63
CA THR A 23 -13.40 9.48 3.66
C THR A 23 -13.65 10.71 2.81
N ALA A 24 -13.48 11.88 3.42
CA ALA A 24 -13.31 13.13 2.69
C ALA A 24 -11.82 13.23 2.27
N GLY A 25 -11.54 13.20 0.97
CA GLY A 25 -10.19 12.98 0.47
C GLY A 25 -9.83 11.49 0.27
N ARG A 26 -8.57 11.25 -0.11
CA ARG A 26 -8.02 9.91 -0.38
C ARG A 26 -7.97 9.05 0.89
N ARG A 27 -8.13 7.74 0.69
CA ARG A 27 -8.05 6.71 1.75
C ARG A 27 -6.59 6.45 2.14
N GLY A 28 -6.37 6.05 3.39
CA GLY A 28 -5.09 5.52 3.87
C GLY A 28 -5.05 3.99 3.73
N THR A 29 -4.02 3.45 3.07
CA THR A 29 -3.88 2.02 2.82
C THR A 29 -2.42 1.55 3.07
N GLY A 30 -1.74 1.03 2.04
CA GLY A 30 -0.44 0.37 2.14
C GLY A 30 0.69 1.24 2.71
N VAL A 31 0.67 2.55 2.46
CA VAL A 31 1.70 3.46 3.01
C VAL A 31 1.69 3.49 4.53
N THR A 32 0.58 3.17 5.18
CA THR A 32 0.48 3.14 6.65
C THR A 32 1.51 2.21 7.28
N VAL A 33 1.70 1.00 6.75
CA VAL A 33 2.73 0.05 7.25
C VAL A 33 4.14 0.62 7.05
N LEU A 34 4.38 1.32 5.95
CA LEU A 34 5.68 1.93 5.66
C LEU A 34 5.96 3.12 6.58
N VAL A 35 4.95 3.97 6.85
CA VAL A 35 5.02 5.05 7.83
C VAL A 35 5.34 4.50 9.21
N GLU A 36 4.60 3.48 9.66
CA GLU A 36 4.80 2.86 10.98
C GLU A 36 6.23 2.32 11.13
N LYS A 37 6.75 1.59 10.13
CA LYS A 37 8.12 1.05 10.17
C LYS A 37 9.18 2.15 10.16
N ILE A 38 9.08 3.10 9.24
CA ILE A 38 10.13 4.10 9.00
C ILE A 38 10.13 5.16 10.12
N ALA A 39 8.95 5.63 10.54
CA ALA A 39 8.83 6.56 11.67
C ALA A 39 9.22 5.88 12.98
N GLY A 40 8.85 4.60 13.17
CA GLY A 40 9.29 3.79 14.31
C GLY A 40 10.82 3.66 14.38
N ALA A 41 11.49 3.42 13.25
CA ALA A 41 12.94 3.41 13.18
C ALA A 41 13.57 4.78 13.52
N LYS A 42 12.96 5.88 13.07
CA LYS A 42 13.43 7.23 13.41
C LYS A 42 13.30 7.52 14.91
N ALA A 43 12.21 7.05 15.52
CA ALA A 43 11.98 7.18 16.95
C ALA A 43 12.98 6.34 17.76
N GLU A 44 13.21 5.08 17.37
CA GLU A 44 14.22 4.19 18.00
C GLU A 44 15.63 4.78 17.90
N ALA A 45 15.96 5.44 16.79
CA ALA A 45 17.22 6.16 16.62
C ALA A 45 17.36 7.44 17.48
N GLY A 46 16.39 7.74 18.35
CA GLY A 46 16.40 8.90 19.24
C GLY A 46 15.93 10.20 18.59
N GLY A 47 15.24 10.13 17.43
CA GLY A 47 14.67 11.30 16.77
C GLY A 47 13.64 12.02 17.65
N SER A 48 13.64 13.35 17.60
CA SER A 48 12.64 14.16 18.28
C SER A 48 11.24 13.97 17.67
N LEU A 49 10.19 14.31 18.43
CA LEU A 49 8.80 14.25 17.95
C LEU A 49 8.62 14.95 16.58
N ALA A 50 9.26 16.11 16.39
CA ALA A 50 9.19 16.86 15.14
C ALA A 50 9.88 16.12 13.97
N GLU A 51 11.02 15.48 14.22
CA GLU A 51 11.75 14.72 13.19
C GLU A 51 11.02 13.43 12.81
N VAL A 52 10.44 12.72 13.79
CA VAL A 52 9.60 11.54 13.55
C VAL A 52 8.38 11.92 12.71
N ALA A 53 7.68 13.01 13.08
CA ALA A 53 6.55 13.51 12.32
C ALA A 53 6.94 13.97 10.91
N ALA A 54 8.11 14.59 10.74
CA ALA A 54 8.61 15.01 9.43
C ALA A 54 8.88 13.81 8.52
N VAL A 55 9.53 12.76 9.03
CA VAL A 55 9.76 11.52 8.27
C VAL A 55 8.45 10.83 7.93
N ALA A 56 7.51 10.74 8.86
CA ALA A 56 6.19 10.16 8.61
C ALA A 56 5.44 10.90 7.49
N ARG A 57 5.43 12.25 7.50
CA ARG A 57 4.85 13.07 6.42
C ARG A 57 5.55 12.83 5.09
N LYS A 58 6.88 12.78 5.09
CA LYS A 58 7.68 12.50 3.89
C LYS A 58 7.33 11.14 3.27
N VAL A 59 7.15 10.10 4.10
CA VAL A 59 6.70 8.78 3.62
C VAL A 59 5.30 8.85 3.01
N ASN A 60 4.37 9.57 3.66
CA ASN A 60 3.03 9.79 3.09
C ASN A 60 3.07 10.52 1.75
N ASP A 61 3.85 11.61 1.67
CA ASP A 61 3.94 12.44 0.46
C ASP A 61 4.57 11.68 -0.71
N LYS A 62 5.49 10.75 -0.43
CA LYS A 62 6.24 9.96 -1.42
C LYS A 62 5.72 8.55 -1.65
N GLY A 63 4.61 8.18 -1.01
CA GLY A 63 4.00 6.86 -1.11
C GLY A 63 2.65 6.93 -1.81
N ARG A 64 2.38 6.01 -2.74
CA ARG A 64 1.07 5.87 -3.40
C ARG A 64 0.67 4.41 -3.50
N SER A 65 -0.62 4.16 -3.37
CA SER A 65 -1.21 2.82 -3.37
C SER A 65 -2.40 2.70 -4.31
N PHE A 66 -2.65 1.48 -4.76
CA PHE A 66 -3.84 1.11 -5.51
C PHE A 66 -4.23 -0.35 -5.22
N GLY A 67 -5.51 -0.63 -5.04
CA GLY A 67 -6.05 -1.96 -4.73
C GLY A 67 -7.02 -2.53 -5.78
N VAL A 68 -7.05 -3.85 -5.93
CA VAL A 68 -8.04 -4.59 -6.74
C VAL A 68 -8.56 -5.78 -5.95
N ALA A 69 -9.86 -6.04 -6.03
CA ALA A 69 -10.50 -7.21 -5.43
C ALA A 69 -11.13 -8.12 -6.49
N LEU A 70 -10.99 -9.43 -6.31
CA LEU A 70 -11.67 -10.50 -7.07
C LEU A 70 -12.90 -11.01 -6.33
N THR A 71 -12.94 -10.87 -5.00
CA THR A 71 -14.10 -11.17 -4.17
C THR A 71 -14.35 -10.04 -3.19
N SER A 72 -15.56 -9.94 -2.65
CA SER A 72 -15.81 -9.16 -1.43
C SER A 72 -15.28 -9.91 -0.20
N CYS A 73 -15.28 -9.25 0.96
CA CYS A 73 -15.23 -9.90 2.27
C CYS A 73 -16.59 -9.84 2.97
N ALA A 74 -16.76 -10.61 4.04
CA ALA A 74 -17.92 -10.61 4.91
C ALA A 74 -17.48 -10.34 6.35
N THR A 75 -18.08 -9.32 6.99
CA THR A 75 -17.83 -9.11 8.41
C THR A 75 -18.51 -10.24 9.22
N PRO A 76 -17.91 -10.72 10.32
CA PRO A 76 -18.53 -11.77 11.14
C PRO A 76 -19.94 -11.43 11.64
N ALA A 77 -20.23 -10.14 11.84
CA ALA A 77 -21.53 -9.67 12.27
C ALA A 77 -22.59 -9.68 11.15
N ALA A 78 -22.20 -9.30 9.92
CA ALA A 78 -23.13 -9.27 8.79
C ALA A 78 -23.37 -10.65 8.18
N GLY A 79 -22.38 -11.55 8.25
CA GLY A 79 -22.46 -12.92 7.69
C GLY A 79 -22.67 -13.00 6.17
N THR A 80 -22.64 -11.85 5.49
CA THR A 80 -22.89 -11.67 4.07
C THR A 80 -21.83 -10.74 3.48
N PRO A 81 -21.53 -10.86 2.17
CA PRO A 81 -20.57 -9.99 1.50
C PRO A 81 -20.88 -8.50 1.68
N THR A 82 -19.85 -7.68 1.88
CA THR A 82 -19.96 -6.21 1.98
C THR A 82 -20.39 -5.54 0.68
N PHE A 83 -20.12 -6.18 -0.46
CA PHE A 83 -20.63 -5.79 -1.77
C PHE A 83 -20.81 -7.01 -2.68
N ASP A 84 -21.74 -6.92 -3.63
CA ASP A 84 -21.92 -7.96 -4.64
C ASP A 84 -20.80 -7.90 -5.67
N ILE A 85 -20.24 -9.03 -6.09
CA ILE A 85 -19.29 -9.14 -7.20
C ILE A 85 -19.44 -10.50 -7.88
N GLY A 86 -19.50 -10.51 -9.21
CA GLY A 86 -19.66 -11.72 -10.01
C GLY A 86 -18.41 -12.62 -10.01
N PRO A 87 -18.56 -13.91 -10.33
CA PRO A 87 -17.46 -14.89 -10.30
C PRO A 87 -16.37 -14.65 -11.36
N ASP A 88 -16.63 -13.82 -12.36
CA ASP A 88 -15.70 -13.43 -13.42
C ASP A 88 -15.46 -11.91 -13.45
N GLU A 89 -15.78 -11.22 -12.36
CA GLU A 89 -15.61 -9.78 -12.20
C GLU A 89 -14.48 -9.44 -11.22
N MET A 90 -13.95 -8.24 -11.35
CA MET A 90 -13.04 -7.62 -10.39
C MET A 90 -13.47 -6.18 -10.10
N GLU A 91 -13.26 -5.75 -8.86
CA GLU A 91 -13.50 -4.39 -8.40
C GLU A 91 -12.17 -3.61 -8.40
N PHE A 92 -12.04 -2.64 -9.29
CA PHE A 92 -10.80 -1.92 -9.53
C PHE A 92 -10.76 -0.64 -8.68
N GLY A 93 -9.77 -0.50 -7.81
CA GLY A 93 -9.66 0.61 -6.87
C GLY A 93 -10.38 0.39 -5.54
N VAL A 94 -10.52 -0.87 -5.10
CA VAL A 94 -11.21 -1.24 -3.85
C VAL A 94 -10.48 -0.68 -2.61
N GLY A 95 -11.25 -0.35 -1.57
CA GLY A 95 -10.71 0.01 -0.25
C GLY A 95 -10.51 -1.19 0.68
N ILE A 96 -9.95 -0.95 1.87
CA ILE A 96 -9.66 -2.02 2.86
C ILE A 96 -10.88 -2.44 3.70
N HIS A 97 -11.99 -1.71 3.63
CA HIS A 97 -13.25 -2.07 4.32
C HIS A 97 -14.34 -2.56 3.34
N GLY A 98 -13.96 -2.91 2.12
CA GLY A 98 -14.90 -3.30 1.08
C GLY A 98 -15.65 -2.11 0.47
N GLU A 99 -15.12 -0.89 0.59
CA GLU A 99 -15.66 0.26 -0.12
C GLU A 99 -15.60 0.03 -1.64
N PRO A 100 -16.66 0.38 -2.40
CA PRO A 100 -16.65 0.28 -3.86
C PRO A 100 -15.42 0.97 -4.45
N GLY A 101 -14.92 0.37 -5.53
CA GLY A 101 -13.80 0.93 -6.28
C GLY A 101 -14.25 1.99 -7.28
N ARG A 102 -13.35 2.30 -8.22
CA ARG A 102 -13.65 3.17 -9.37
C ARG A 102 -14.69 2.55 -10.28
N ARG A 103 -14.56 1.24 -10.51
CA ARG A 103 -15.40 0.49 -11.45
C ARG A 103 -15.30 -1.00 -11.20
N ARG A 104 -16.31 -1.70 -11.73
CA ARG A 104 -16.32 -3.14 -11.89
C ARG A 104 -16.14 -3.52 -13.34
N GLU A 105 -15.35 -4.55 -13.58
CA GLU A 105 -15.13 -5.09 -14.92
C GLU A 105 -14.80 -6.58 -14.88
N LYS A 106 -14.70 -7.23 -16.05
CA LYS A 106 -14.30 -8.63 -16.15
C LYS A 106 -12.84 -8.80 -15.73
N VAL A 107 -12.53 -9.93 -15.11
CA VAL A 107 -11.15 -10.31 -14.80
C VAL A 107 -10.31 -10.37 -16.08
N ARG A 108 -9.12 -9.79 -16.03
CA ARG A 108 -8.15 -9.73 -17.11
C ARG A 108 -6.86 -10.47 -16.74
N PRO A 109 -5.96 -10.75 -17.70
CA PRO A 109 -4.64 -11.27 -17.37
C PRO A 109 -3.93 -10.37 -16.34
N ALA A 110 -3.23 -10.99 -15.37
CA ALA A 110 -2.56 -10.27 -14.30
C ALA A 110 -1.59 -9.18 -14.80
N SER A 111 -0.91 -9.40 -15.93
CA SER A 111 -0.04 -8.40 -16.55
C SER A 111 -0.76 -7.10 -16.88
N GLU A 112 -2.01 -7.17 -17.37
CA GLU A 112 -2.81 -5.99 -17.72
C GLU A 112 -3.40 -5.30 -16.49
N ILE A 113 -3.76 -6.08 -15.47
CA ILE A 113 -4.22 -5.55 -14.18
C ILE A 113 -3.08 -4.77 -13.52
N VAL A 114 -1.90 -5.37 -13.44
CA VAL A 114 -0.73 -4.76 -12.80
C VAL A 114 -0.20 -3.55 -13.59
N GLU A 115 -0.26 -3.59 -14.92
CA GLU A 115 0.04 -2.42 -15.76
C GLU A 115 -0.85 -1.22 -15.37
N GLU A 116 -2.17 -1.40 -15.34
CA GLU A 116 -3.06 -0.30 -15.01
C GLU A 116 -2.92 0.18 -13.55
N MET A 117 -2.68 -0.73 -12.60
CA MET A 117 -2.39 -0.36 -11.21
C MET A 117 -1.09 0.46 -11.12
N ALA A 118 -0.03 0.02 -11.79
CA ALA A 118 1.26 0.70 -11.79
C ALA A 118 1.16 2.07 -12.48
N ASP A 119 0.46 2.17 -13.61
CA ASP A 119 0.23 3.42 -14.33
C ASP A 119 -0.50 4.45 -13.46
N ALA A 120 -1.54 4.02 -12.73
CA ALA A 120 -2.26 4.90 -11.81
C ALA A 120 -1.36 5.42 -10.68
N ILE A 121 -0.54 4.55 -10.08
CA ILE A 121 0.37 4.90 -8.98
C ILE A 121 1.48 5.83 -9.49
N LEU A 122 2.14 5.47 -10.60
CA LEU A 122 3.27 6.20 -11.15
C LEU A 122 2.86 7.52 -11.80
N GLY A 123 1.65 7.59 -12.37
CA GLY A 123 1.08 8.82 -12.92
C GLY A 123 0.81 9.89 -11.87
N ASP A 124 0.46 9.47 -10.65
CA ASP A 124 0.25 10.37 -9.51
C ASP A 124 1.54 10.66 -8.74
N LEU A 125 2.37 9.64 -8.50
CA LEU A 125 3.63 9.78 -7.76
C LEU A 125 4.69 10.57 -8.54
N GLN A 126 4.74 10.38 -9.86
CA GLN A 126 5.68 11.02 -10.79
C GLN A 126 7.16 10.95 -10.32
N PRO A 127 7.68 9.75 -10.01
CA PRO A 127 9.07 9.62 -9.56
C PRO A 127 10.05 10.03 -10.66
N ALA A 128 11.23 10.50 -10.27
CA ALA A 128 12.28 10.82 -11.23
C ALA A 128 12.74 9.57 -11.99
N LYS A 129 13.17 9.73 -13.24
CA LYS A 129 13.80 8.63 -13.98
C LYS A 129 15.07 8.18 -13.24
N GLY A 130 15.20 6.88 -13.03
CA GLY A 130 16.26 6.28 -12.23
C GLY A 130 16.01 6.29 -10.72
N ALA A 131 14.85 6.75 -10.26
CA ALA A 131 14.49 6.72 -8.85
C ALA A 131 14.43 5.29 -8.32
N ASN A 132 14.80 5.15 -7.05
CA ASN A 132 14.66 3.92 -6.29
C ASN A 132 13.31 3.92 -5.59
N VAL A 133 12.64 2.78 -5.58
CA VAL A 133 11.38 2.60 -4.85
C VAL A 133 11.42 1.37 -3.96
N LEU A 134 10.64 1.42 -2.88
CA LEU A 134 10.18 0.24 -2.19
C LEU A 134 8.88 -0.22 -2.85
N ALA A 135 8.89 -1.45 -3.39
CA ALA A 135 7.73 -2.08 -3.99
C ALA A 135 7.04 -3.01 -2.99
N PHE A 136 5.87 -2.62 -2.52
CA PHE A 136 5.09 -3.38 -1.56
C PHE A 136 3.84 -3.97 -2.24
N VAL A 137 3.82 -5.30 -2.38
CA VAL A 137 2.70 -6.08 -2.91
C VAL A 137 1.99 -6.75 -1.75
N ASN A 138 0.78 -6.29 -1.47
CA ASN A 138 0.00 -6.68 -0.30
C ASN A 138 -1.21 -7.51 -0.71
N GLY A 139 -1.36 -8.71 -0.16
CA GLY A 139 -2.59 -9.47 -0.29
C GLY A 139 -3.68 -8.94 0.65
N LEU A 140 -4.91 -8.87 0.16
CA LEU A 140 -6.07 -8.40 0.94
C LEU A 140 -6.68 -9.50 1.84
N GLY A 141 -6.06 -10.69 1.89
CA GLY A 141 -6.44 -11.78 2.78
C GLY A 141 -6.52 -13.12 2.06
N GLY A 142 -7.42 -13.23 1.09
CA GLY A 142 -7.75 -14.46 0.38
C GLY A 142 -6.83 -14.83 -0.79
N THR A 143 -5.85 -13.99 -1.14
CA THR A 143 -4.95 -14.21 -2.27
C THR A 143 -3.78 -15.13 -1.90
N PRO A 144 -3.54 -16.24 -2.62
CA PRO A 144 -2.40 -17.12 -2.38
C PRO A 144 -1.05 -16.41 -2.56
N ALA A 145 -0.06 -16.78 -1.74
CA ALA A 145 1.28 -16.16 -1.81
C ALA A 145 1.93 -16.29 -3.20
N ILE A 146 1.71 -17.41 -3.92
CA ILE A 146 2.22 -17.59 -5.28
C ILE A 146 1.69 -16.55 -6.26
N GLU A 147 0.43 -16.12 -6.10
CA GLU A 147 -0.19 -15.09 -6.94
C GLU A 147 0.35 -13.71 -6.59
N LEU A 148 0.66 -13.43 -5.32
CA LEU A 148 1.33 -12.18 -4.93
C LEU A 148 2.73 -12.05 -5.55
N TYR A 149 3.48 -13.15 -5.62
CA TYR A 149 4.79 -13.15 -6.30
C TYR A 149 4.66 -13.03 -7.82
N LEU A 150 3.58 -13.54 -8.41
CA LEU A 150 3.25 -13.29 -9.82
C LEU A 150 2.96 -11.80 -10.07
N VAL A 151 2.17 -11.17 -9.20
CA VAL A 151 1.92 -9.72 -9.25
C VAL A 151 3.23 -8.93 -9.11
N TYR A 152 4.10 -9.30 -8.16
CA TYR A 152 5.40 -8.67 -7.98
C TYR A 152 6.28 -8.80 -9.24
N ALA A 153 6.28 -9.96 -9.89
CA ALA A 153 7.04 -10.18 -11.13
C ALA A 153 6.50 -9.37 -12.32
N GLU A 154 5.20 -9.12 -12.41
CA GLU A 154 4.65 -8.20 -13.41
C GLU A 154 4.96 -6.73 -13.06
N LEU A 155 4.90 -6.37 -11.77
CA LEU A 155 5.19 -5.01 -11.31
C LEU A 155 6.63 -4.60 -11.65
N THR A 156 7.62 -5.47 -11.43
CA THR A 156 9.02 -5.15 -11.76
C THR A 156 9.21 -4.85 -13.25
N LYS A 157 8.53 -5.57 -14.16
CA LYS A 157 8.56 -5.26 -15.60
C LYS A 157 7.99 -3.87 -15.90
N GLN A 158 6.93 -3.46 -15.20
CA GLN A 158 6.36 -2.12 -15.38
C GLN A 158 7.30 -1.04 -14.86
N LEU A 159 7.89 -1.24 -13.68
CA LEU A 159 8.89 -0.31 -13.13
C LEU A 159 10.08 -0.13 -14.07
N GLU A 160 10.60 -1.21 -14.65
CA GLU A 160 11.67 -1.16 -15.65
C GLU A 160 11.29 -0.32 -16.88
N ARG A 161 10.06 -0.48 -17.41
CA ARG A 161 9.56 0.33 -18.54
C ARG A 161 9.47 1.81 -18.20
N TYR A 162 9.08 2.14 -16.97
CA TYR A 162 9.05 3.51 -16.44
C TYR A 162 10.43 4.05 -16.07
N GLY A 163 11.48 3.22 -16.11
CA GLY A 163 12.83 3.60 -15.72
C GLY A 163 13.00 3.82 -14.22
N VAL A 164 12.23 3.11 -13.41
CA VAL A 164 12.24 3.13 -11.94
C VAL A 164 12.78 1.78 -11.44
N GLN A 165 13.50 1.77 -10.31
CA GLN A 165 14.12 0.56 -9.78
C GLN A 165 13.52 0.18 -8.42
N ALA A 166 12.95 -1.02 -8.31
CA ALA A 166 12.58 -1.59 -7.02
C ALA A 166 13.84 -2.05 -6.28
N THR A 167 14.38 -1.23 -5.38
CA THR A 167 15.57 -1.59 -4.59
C THR A 167 15.23 -2.24 -3.27
N ARG A 168 14.00 -2.09 -2.79
CA ARG A 168 13.44 -2.80 -1.64
C ARG A 168 12.07 -3.36 -1.99
N SER A 169 11.66 -4.39 -1.29
CA SER A 169 10.35 -5.00 -1.50
C SER A 169 9.76 -5.58 -0.24
N LEU A 170 8.43 -5.60 -0.18
CA LEU A 170 7.66 -6.33 0.79
C LEU A 170 6.55 -7.08 0.04
N VAL A 171 6.42 -8.39 0.25
CA VAL A 171 5.40 -9.21 -0.44
C VAL A 171 4.73 -10.11 0.58
N GLY A 172 3.41 -10.00 0.72
CA GLY A 172 2.64 -10.82 1.67
C GLY A 172 1.36 -10.14 2.14
N ASN A 173 0.78 -10.63 3.24
CA ASN A 173 -0.44 -10.09 3.83
C ASN A 173 -0.08 -9.24 5.05
N TYR A 174 -0.13 -7.92 4.92
CA TYR A 174 0.22 -6.98 5.99
C TYR A 174 -0.95 -6.05 6.34
N ILE A 175 -1.77 -5.67 5.36
CA ILE A 175 -2.99 -4.88 5.54
C ILE A 175 -4.12 -5.60 4.79
N THR A 176 -4.85 -6.45 5.51
CA THR A 176 -5.90 -7.30 4.92
C THR A 176 -7.29 -6.68 5.07
N SER A 177 -8.22 -7.11 4.21
CA SER A 177 -9.66 -6.94 4.39
C SER A 177 -10.30 -8.31 4.62
N LEU A 178 -10.12 -8.84 5.84
CA LEU A 178 -10.58 -10.18 6.24
C LEU A 178 -10.15 -11.26 5.22
N GLU A 179 -11.09 -11.95 4.60
CA GLU A 179 -10.87 -13.01 3.61
C GLU A 179 -10.91 -12.55 2.15
N MET A 180 -10.95 -11.24 1.88
CA MET A 180 -11.02 -10.67 0.53
C MET A 180 -9.89 -11.22 -0.35
N ALA A 181 -10.25 -11.89 -1.45
CA ALA A 181 -9.30 -12.22 -2.50
C ALA A 181 -9.05 -10.95 -3.31
N GLY A 182 -7.82 -10.46 -3.28
CA GLY A 182 -7.40 -9.21 -3.90
C GLY A 182 -5.96 -8.83 -3.56
N VAL A 183 -5.47 -7.81 -4.22
CA VAL A 183 -4.10 -7.34 -4.07
C VAL A 183 -4.07 -5.82 -4.08
N SER A 184 -3.19 -5.23 -3.29
CA SER A 184 -2.79 -3.83 -3.43
C SER A 184 -1.31 -3.72 -3.72
N ILE A 185 -0.96 -2.70 -4.50
CA ILE A 185 0.42 -2.30 -4.78
C ILE A 185 0.63 -0.96 -4.12
N THR A 186 1.75 -0.81 -3.44
CA THR A 186 2.23 0.44 -2.87
C THR A 186 3.65 0.68 -3.37
N LEU A 187 3.90 1.88 -3.90
CA LEU A 187 5.24 2.34 -4.23
C LEU A 187 5.60 3.51 -3.33
N LEU A 188 6.77 3.44 -2.68
CA LEU A 188 7.36 4.53 -1.94
C LEU A 188 8.67 4.92 -2.62
N GLU A 189 8.77 6.17 -3.09
CA GLU A 189 10.03 6.72 -3.59
C GLU A 189 11.04 6.83 -2.43
N LEU A 190 12.22 6.25 -2.61
CA LEU A 190 13.26 6.16 -1.61
C LEU A 190 14.38 7.16 -1.88
N ASP A 191 14.78 7.87 -0.83
CA ASP A 191 16.09 8.49 -0.73
C ASP A 191 16.96 7.76 0.30
N ASP A 192 18.17 8.28 0.53
CA ASP A 192 19.15 7.66 1.43
C ASP A 192 18.63 7.54 2.87
N GLU A 193 17.88 8.55 3.35
CA GLU A 193 17.32 8.53 4.72
C GLU A 193 16.23 7.47 4.83
N LEU A 194 15.26 7.47 3.91
CA LEU A 194 14.17 6.49 3.94
C LEU A 194 14.67 5.06 3.76
N THR A 195 15.70 4.88 2.91
CA THR A 195 16.35 3.58 2.72
C THR A 195 17.00 3.09 4.01
N ALA A 196 17.79 3.95 4.67
CA ALA A 196 18.45 3.59 5.93
C ALA A 196 17.46 3.25 7.05
N LEU A 197 16.37 4.01 7.17
CA LEU A 197 15.33 3.78 8.18
C LEU A 197 14.50 2.51 7.91
N TRP A 198 14.25 2.19 6.63
CA TRP A 198 13.65 0.92 6.25
C TRP A 198 14.55 -0.25 6.65
N ASP A 199 15.84 -0.19 6.31
CA ASP A 199 16.81 -1.25 6.57
C ASP A 199 17.16 -1.43 8.06
N ALA A 200 16.90 -0.41 8.88
CA ALA A 200 17.11 -0.48 10.33
C ALA A 200 16.37 -1.68 10.96
N PRO A 201 16.92 -2.32 12.01
CA PRO A 201 16.31 -3.49 12.64
C PRO A 201 14.87 -3.26 13.08
N VAL A 202 14.08 -4.34 13.06
CA VAL A 202 12.71 -4.36 13.57
C VAL A 202 12.39 -5.72 14.15
N HIS A 203 11.67 -5.73 15.27
CA HIS A 203 11.25 -6.94 15.95
C HIS A 203 9.78 -6.83 16.36
N THR A 204 8.89 -7.10 15.41
CA THR A 204 7.43 -7.16 15.65
C THR A 204 6.89 -8.51 15.19
N PRO A 205 5.64 -8.87 15.54
CA PRO A 205 5.03 -10.12 15.10
C PRO A 205 5.00 -10.31 13.58
N SER A 206 4.91 -9.21 12.81
CA SER A 206 4.70 -9.25 11.35
C SER A 206 5.87 -8.67 10.53
N LEU A 207 6.77 -7.88 11.13
CA LEU A 207 8.01 -7.41 10.49
C LEU A 207 9.21 -7.76 11.37
N ARG A 208 10.17 -8.50 10.80
CA ARG A 208 11.33 -8.96 11.57
C ARG A 208 12.59 -9.10 10.70
N TRP A 209 13.54 -8.21 10.89
CA TRP A 209 14.88 -8.26 10.29
C TRP A 209 15.86 -7.39 11.07
N GLY A 210 17.15 -7.49 10.73
CA GLY A 210 18.23 -6.90 11.50
C GLY A 210 18.43 -7.68 12.81
N THR A 211 19.69 -7.89 13.19
CA THR A 211 20.06 -8.58 14.44
C THR A 211 20.32 -7.58 15.54
#